data_AF-A0A3M2FNY0-F1
#
_entry.id   AF-A0A3M2FNY0-F1
#
_cell.length_a   1.000
_cell.length_b   1.000
_cell.length_c   1.000
_cell.angle_alpha   90.00
_cell.angle_beta   90.00
_cell.angle_gamma   90.00
#
_symmetry.space_group_name_H-M   'P 1'
#
loop_
_entity.id
_entity.type
_entity.pdbx_description
1 polymer ?
#
loop_
_entity_poly.entity_id
_entity_poly.type
_entity_poly.pdbx_seq_one_letter_code
_entity_poly.pdbx_strand_id
1 'polypeptide(L)'
;MNETTNQTSSGWAAARWPRPFYEGWPRAVQPAAQALWHWHTHLAEPRVPALDGADRTAFFEDQVRRAGAGKPVSIVPPEVWAAAYEACAAHRLPRELLARQIRGAARYEPPVRLETAEDLNAFMQDWVAPHARLLAHLAGATLRSQQRHADELARGFFLTRVLLTLPADLQTDRVFIPLADLEQAGVSLDALREGRLDERVRKLLWKQVIRARDAFAQGRPLVHDLPRRLRGPFKRAWIGGLEVLHEIERRRYDVWSAPITLSLFQQAQIRLQALAGRTTFKARR
;
A
#
# COMPACT_ATOMS: atom_id res chain seq x y z
N MET A 1 7.01 26.20 -13.29
CA MET A 1 7.84 26.59 -12.13
C MET A 1 7.42 25.67 -11.00
N ASN A 2 8.38 24.91 -10.47
CA ASN A 2 8.15 23.66 -9.75
C ASN A 2 7.56 23.89 -8.36
N GLU A 3 6.32 23.46 -8.14
CA GLU A 3 5.84 23.14 -6.80
C GLU A 3 6.25 21.71 -6.48
N THR A 4 7.41 21.61 -5.83
CA THR A 4 7.81 20.53 -4.94
C THR A 4 6.66 20.25 -3.97
N THR A 5 5.77 19.34 -4.37
CA THR A 5 4.79 18.73 -3.48
C THR A 5 5.59 17.97 -2.44
N ASN A 6 5.41 18.39 -1.19
CA ASN A 6 6.08 17.85 -0.02
C ASN A 6 6.20 16.33 -0.12
N GLN A 7 7.46 15.89 -0.03
CA GLN A 7 7.86 14.50 -0.01
C GLN A 7 7.14 13.79 1.13
N THR A 8 6.01 13.15 0.84
CA THR A 8 5.49 12.07 1.67
C THR A 8 6.62 11.03 1.75
N SER A 9 7.22 10.96 2.92
CA SER A 9 8.24 10.04 3.44
C SER A 9 7.73 8.60 3.36
N SER A 10 7.52 8.12 2.14
CA SER A 10 6.97 6.81 1.82
C SER A 10 8.11 5.93 1.30
N GLY A 11 8.42 4.83 1.97
CA GLY A 11 9.50 3.90 1.59
C GLY A 11 9.48 3.43 0.13
N TRP A 12 8.35 3.60 -0.56
CA TRP A 12 8.19 3.50 -2.01
C TRP A 12 9.20 4.34 -2.82
N ALA A 13 9.39 5.61 -2.46
CA ALA A 13 10.27 6.54 -3.17
C ALA A 13 11.75 6.18 -2.94
N ALA A 14 12.11 5.85 -1.69
CA ALA A 14 13.45 5.41 -1.33
C ALA A 14 13.84 4.13 -2.08
N ALA A 15 12.92 3.17 -2.17
CA ALA A 15 13.18 1.89 -2.85
C ALA A 15 13.28 1.98 -4.37
N ARG A 16 12.96 3.13 -4.98
CA ARG A 16 12.78 3.29 -6.43
C ARG A 16 11.84 2.22 -7.01
N TRP A 17 10.84 1.84 -6.22
CA TRP A 17 9.91 0.77 -6.54
C TRP A 17 8.67 1.34 -7.27
N PRO A 18 8.29 0.82 -8.45
CA PRO A 18 7.13 1.34 -9.16
C PRO A 18 5.83 1.11 -8.39
N ARG A 19 5.06 2.18 -8.18
CA ARG A 19 3.71 2.09 -7.61
C ARG A 19 2.78 1.35 -8.60
N PRO A 20 2.03 0.32 -8.15
CA PRO A 20 1.08 -0.38 -9.01
C PRO A 20 0.03 0.60 -9.50
N PHE A 21 -0.34 0.56 -10.79
CA PHE A 21 -1.39 1.44 -11.34
C PHE A 21 -1.18 2.94 -11.08
N TYR A 22 0.06 3.40 -10.90
CA TYR A 22 0.35 4.83 -10.86
C TYR A 22 0.62 5.38 -12.26
N GLU A 23 1.26 4.58 -13.11
CA GLU A 23 1.64 4.94 -14.48
C GLU A 23 1.04 3.98 -15.52
N GLY A 24 1.07 4.40 -16.79
CA GLY A 24 0.70 3.56 -17.93
C GLY A 24 -0.80 3.53 -18.24
N TRP A 25 -1.58 4.35 -17.54
CA TRP A 25 -2.97 4.62 -17.86
C TRP A 25 -3.11 5.31 -19.23
N PRO A 26 -4.12 4.96 -20.05
CA PRO A 26 -4.50 5.76 -21.20
C PRO A 26 -4.76 7.22 -20.80
N ARG A 27 -4.40 8.19 -21.67
CA ARG A 27 -4.56 9.63 -21.39
C ARG A 27 -5.97 10.00 -20.91
N ALA A 28 -7.00 9.33 -21.43
CA ALA A 28 -8.39 9.57 -21.08
C ALA A 28 -8.76 9.21 -19.63
N VAL A 29 -8.07 8.27 -19.00
CA VAL A 29 -8.36 7.80 -17.62
C VAL A 29 -7.24 8.12 -16.62
N GLN A 30 -6.12 8.66 -17.11
CA GLN A 30 -4.99 9.04 -16.28
C GLN A 30 -5.35 10.07 -15.19
N PRO A 31 -6.14 11.14 -15.46
CA PRO A 31 -6.53 12.09 -14.41
C PRO A 31 -7.33 11.42 -13.28
N ALA A 32 -8.24 10.50 -13.62
CA ALA A 32 -9.01 9.76 -12.63
C ALA A 32 -8.12 8.87 -11.75
N ALA A 33 -7.16 8.14 -12.36
CA ALA A 33 -6.21 7.34 -11.60
C ALA A 33 -5.35 8.19 -10.65
N GLN A 34 -4.90 9.37 -11.11
CA GLN A 34 -4.14 10.32 -10.28
C GLN A 34 -4.97 10.87 -9.13
N ALA A 35 -6.23 11.22 -9.37
CA ALA A 35 -7.15 11.68 -8.33
C ALA A 35 -7.35 10.62 -7.23
N LEU A 36 -7.52 9.35 -7.61
CA LEU A 36 -7.64 8.23 -6.66
C LEU A 36 -6.36 8.03 -5.84
N TRP A 37 -5.18 8.18 -6.45
CA TRP A 37 -3.90 8.13 -5.75
C TRP A 37 -3.71 9.30 -4.81
N HIS A 38 -4.04 10.52 -5.24
CA HIS A 38 -3.96 11.72 -4.40
C HIS A 38 -4.88 11.60 -3.18
N TRP A 39 -6.11 11.09 -3.38
CA TRP A 39 -7.01 10.78 -2.28
C TRP A 39 -6.37 9.81 -1.27
N HIS A 40 -5.89 8.66 -1.73
CA HIS A 40 -5.32 7.63 -0.87
C HIS A 40 -4.09 8.13 -0.10
N THR A 41 -3.20 8.88 -0.76
CA THR A 41 -1.98 9.37 -0.13
C THR A 41 -2.25 10.49 0.87
N HIS A 42 -3.21 11.39 0.61
CA HIS A 42 -3.55 12.45 1.57
C HIS A 42 -4.20 11.88 2.84
N LEU A 43 -4.94 10.77 2.74
CA LEU A 43 -5.51 10.13 3.92
C LEU A 43 -4.45 9.53 4.86
N ALA A 44 -3.19 9.36 4.42
CA ALA A 44 -2.12 8.86 5.27
C ALA A 44 -1.68 9.89 6.33
N GLU A 45 -1.97 11.16 6.07
CA GLU A 45 -1.76 12.32 6.94
C GLU A 45 -3.03 13.19 6.92
N PRO A 46 -4.13 12.70 7.51
CA PRO A 46 -5.43 13.35 7.42
C PRO A 46 -5.43 14.72 8.12
N ARG A 47 -6.19 15.67 7.59
CA ARG A 47 -6.48 16.96 8.26
C ARG A 47 -7.52 16.73 9.35
N VAL A 48 -7.04 16.43 10.56
CA VAL A 48 -7.89 16.26 11.74
C VAL A 48 -7.79 17.51 12.62
N PRO A 49 -8.91 18.13 13.03
CA PRO A 49 -8.88 19.18 14.04
C PRO A 49 -8.27 18.68 15.36
N ALA A 50 -7.89 19.59 16.26
CA ALA A 50 -7.35 19.22 17.57
C ALA A 50 -8.46 18.57 18.45
N LEU A 51 -8.67 17.27 18.25
CA LEU A 51 -9.68 16.43 18.90
C LEU A 51 -9.01 15.16 19.45
N ASP A 52 -9.55 14.67 20.56
CA ASP A 52 -9.13 13.43 21.20
C ASP A 52 -10.31 12.46 21.43
N GLY A 53 -9.97 11.23 21.82
CA GLY A 53 -10.93 10.20 22.25
C GLY A 53 -12.19 10.07 21.39
N ALA A 54 -13.34 10.27 22.03
CA ALA A 54 -14.66 10.09 21.43
C ALA A 54 -14.97 11.16 20.37
N ASP A 55 -14.56 12.41 20.58
CA ASP A 55 -14.82 13.50 19.63
C ASP A 55 -14.06 13.29 18.32
N ARG A 56 -12.82 12.79 18.41
CA ARG A 56 -12.04 12.39 17.26
C ARG A 56 -12.70 11.21 16.51
N THR A 57 -13.17 10.21 17.25
CA THR A 57 -13.88 9.05 16.67
C THR A 57 -15.13 9.52 15.92
N ALA A 58 -15.94 10.36 16.55
CA ALA A 58 -17.15 10.94 15.95
C ALA A 58 -16.84 11.79 14.71
N PHE A 59 -15.71 12.53 14.71
CA PHE A 59 -15.24 13.26 13.54
C PHE A 59 -15.02 12.31 12.35
N PHE A 60 -14.24 11.23 12.51
CA PHE A 60 -14.01 10.28 11.42
C PHE A 60 -15.30 9.61 10.94
N GLU A 61 -16.20 9.24 11.86
CA GLU A 61 -17.50 8.68 11.50
C GLU A 61 -18.36 9.64 10.68
N ASP A 62 -18.37 10.94 11.03
CA ASP A 62 -19.01 11.97 10.23
C ASP A 62 -18.37 12.07 8.83
N GLN A 63 -17.05 12.09 8.74
CA GLN A 63 -16.35 12.14 7.46
C GLN A 63 -16.66 10.93 6.57
N VAL A 64 -16.71 9.71 7.15
CA VAL A 64 -17.13 8.48 6.44
C VAL A 64 -18.56 8.64 5.90
N ARG A 65 -19.50 9.08 6.75
CA ARG A 65 -20.91 9.29 6.35
C ARG A 65 -21.03 10.33 5.24
N ARG A 66 -20.31 11.44 5.33
CA ARG A 66 -20.29 12.51 4.33
C ARG A 66 -19.77 12.00 2.99
N ALA A 67 -18.65 11.28 2.99
CA ALA A 67 -18.11 10.70 1.77
C ALA A 67 -19.03 9.67 1.11
N GLY A 68 -19.68 8.82 1.91
CA GLY A 68 -20.69 7.88 1.42
C GLY A 68 -21.86 8.60 0.74
N ALA A 69 -22.34 9.69 1.35
CA ALA A 69 -23.40 10.54 0.80
C ALA A 69 -22.96 11.46 -0.36
N GLY A 70 -21.68 11.48 -0.72
CA GLY A 70 -21.15 12.39 -1.75
C GLY A 70 -21.12 13.86 -1.31
N LYS A 71 -21.12 14.12 0.00
CA LYS A 71 -20.99 15.46 0.57
C LYS A 71 -19.51 15.82 0.74
N PRO A 72 -19.14 17.11 0.67
CA PRO A 72 -17.77 17.57 0.93
C PRO A 72 -17.22 17.02 2.25
N VAL A 73 -15.94 16.67 2.29
CA VAL A 73 -15.21 16.27 3.51
C VAL A 73 -14.15 17.31 3.85
N SER A 74 -13.76 17.41 5.12
CA SER A 74 -12.72 18.31 5.61
C SER A 74 -11.39 17.60 5.89
N ILE A 75 -11.36 16.27 5.81
CA ILE A 75 -10.19 15.45 6.15
C ILE A 75 -9.05 15.52 5.11
N VAL A 76 -9.35 16.03 3.91
CA VAL A 76 -8.39 16.28 2.84
C VAL A 76 -8.71 17.64 2.19
N PRO A 77 -7.77 18.26 1.45
CA PRO A 77 -8.05 19.51 0.74
C PRO A 77 -9.27 19.43 -0.20
N PRO A 78 -9.99 20.54 -0.43
CA PRO A 78 -11.16 20.57 -1.30
C PRO A 78 -10.94 19.99 -2.69
N GLU A 79 -9.82 20.34 -3.33
CA GLU A 79 -9.41 19.88 -4.64
C GLU A 79 -9.17 18.36 -4.69
N VAL A 80 -8.74 17.76 -3.57
CA VAL A 80 -8.46 16.32 -3.49
C VAL A 80 -9.74 15.51 -3.42
N TRP A 81 -10.69 15.86 -2.55
CA TRP A 81 -11.96 15.13 -2.48
C TRP A 81 -12.82 15.38 -3.72
N ALA A 82 -12.82 16.60 -4.25
CA ALA A 82 -13.61 16.93 -5.44
C ALA A 82 -13.15 16.11 -6.66
N ALA A 83 -11.84 16.06 -6.92
CA ALA A 83 -11.28 15.28 -8.02
C ALA A 83 -11.55 13.77 -7.87
N ALA A 84 -11.47 13.23 -6.65
CA ALA A 84 -11.76 11.82 -6.40
C ALA A 84 -13.25 11.48 -6.60
N TYR A 85 -14.16 12.39 -6.23
CA TYR A 85 -15.61 12.19 -6.43
C TYR A 85 -15.99 12.32 -7.89
N GLU A 86 -15.40 13.28 -8.60
CA GLU A 86 -15.56 13.43 -10.05
C GLU A 86 -15.07 12.17 -10.77
N ALA A 87 -13.88 11.64 -10.42
CA ALA A 87 -13.38 10.39 -10.95
C ALA A 87 -14.36 9.23 -10.73
N CYS A 88 -14.97 9.13 -9.54
CA CYS A 88 -15.99 8.12 -9.27
C CYS A 88 -17.25 8.32 -10.10
N ALA A 89 -17.73 9.55 -10.27
CA ALA A 89 -18.93 9.84 -11.07
C ALA A 89 -18.69 9.56 -12.56
N ALA A 90 -17.60 10.09 -13.12
CA ALA A 90 -17.25 9.97 -14.54
C ALA A 90 -17.03 8.51 -14.98
N HIS A 91 -16.44 7.69 -14.11
CA HIS A 91 -16.12 6.30 -14.40
C HIS A 91 -17.02 5.28 -13.69
N ARG A 92 -18.12 5.74 -13.06
CA ARG A 92 -19.08 4.90 -12.32
C ARG A 92 -18.40 4.00 -11.29
N LEU A 93 -17.40 4.54 -10.58
CA LEU A 93 -16.68 3.81 -9.54
C LEU A 93 -17.48 3.82 -8.23
N PRO A 94 -17.39 2.75 -7.43
CA PRO A 94 -18.06 2.65 -6.13
C PRO A 94 -17.48 3.65 -5.11
N ARG A 95 -18.13 4.82 -4.98
CA ARG A 95 -17.70 5.91 -4.08
C ARG A 95 -17.63 5.47 -2.62
N GLU A 96 -18.42 4.48 -2.20
CA GLU A 96 -18.36 3.89 -0.87
C GLU A 96 -16.95 3.35 -0.52
N LEU A 97 -16.14 3.01 -1.51
CA LEU A 97 -14.73 2.64 -1.30
C LEU A 97 -13.83 3.83 -0.93
N LEU A 98 -14.20 5.06 -1.31
CA LEU A 98 -13.53 6.26 -0.79
C LEU A 98 -13.88 6.46 0.69
N ALA A 99 -15.16 6.35 1.04
CA ALA A 99 -15.61 6.44 2.43
C ALA A 99 -14.96 5.36 3.31
N ARG A 100 -14.79 4.14 2.78
CA ARG A 100 -14.11 3.05 3.47
C ARG A 100 -12.64 3.36 3.77
N GLN A 101 -11.92 4.01 2.86
CA GLN A 101 -10.54 4.46 3.13
C GLN A 101 -10.45 5.47 4.29
N ILE A 102 -11.46 6.31 4.50
CA ILE A 102 -11.50 7.21 5.67
C ILE A 102 -11.55 6.41 6.98
N ARG A 103 -12.30 5.30 7.02
CA ARG A 103 -12.29 4.39 8.18
C ARG A 103 -10.89 3.82 8.43
N GLY A 104 -10.18 3.44 7.36
CA GLY A 104 -8.78 3.02 7.47
C GLY A 104 -7.86 4.15 7.95
N ALA A 105 -8.10 5.39 7.53
CA ALA A 105 -7.32 6.57 7.93
C ALA A 105 -7.36 6.78 9.45
N ALA A 106 -8.53 6.61 10.08
CA ALA A 106 -8.69 6.71 11.53
C ALA A 106 -7.76 5.74 12.28
N ARG A 107 -7.54 4.55 11.72
CA ARG A 107 -6.67 3.49 12.30
C ARG A 107 -5.20 3.64 11.90
N TYR A 108 -4.87 4.61 11.07
CA TYR A 108 -3.52 4.87 10.57
C TYR A 108 -2.79 5.94 11.42
N GLU A 109 -3.51 6.62 12.31
CA GLU A 109 -2.97 7.62 13.22
C GLU A 109 -2.20 7.00 14.39
N PRO A 110 -1.08 7.59 14.83
CA PRO A 110 -0.34 7.11 16.00
C PRO A 110 -1.17 7.23 17.30
N PRO A 111 -1.01 6.30 18.26
CA PRO A 111 -0.23 5.07 18.13
C PRO A 111 -0.95 4.04 17.25
N VAL A 112 -0.24 3.39 16.33
CA VAL A 112 -0.79 2.23 15.61
C VAL A 112 -0.29 0.96 16.27
N ARG A 113 -1.21 0.16 16.81
CA ARG A 113 -0.98 -1.19 17.36
C ARG A 113 -2.06 -2.11 16.84
N LEU A 114 -1.65 -3.27 16.35
CA LEU A 114 -2.54 -4.31 15.85
C LEU A 114 -2.25 -5.55 16.68
N GLU A 115 -3.23 -6.06 17.42
CA GLU A 115 -2.99 -7.18 18.33
C GLU A 115 -2.72 -8.46 17.54
N THR A 116 -3.54 -8.69 16.51
CA THR A 116 -3.62 -9.97 15.80
C THR A 116 -3.43 -9.84 14.28
N ALA A 117 -3.27 -10.98 13.61
CA ALA A 117 -3.26 -11.03 12.15
C ALA A 117 -4.62 -10.63 11.56
N GLU A 118 -5.71 -10.89 12.29
CA GLU A 118 -7.07 -10.49 11.98
C GLU A 118 -7.21 -8.96 12.00
N ASP A 119 -6.60 -8.28 12.98
CA ASP A 119 -6.62 -6.81 13.04
C ASP A 119 -5.88 -6.17 11.87
N LEU A 120 -4.75 -6.75 11.48
CA LEU A 120 -3.99 -6.36 10.28
C LEU A 120 -4.80 -6.59 9.01
N ASN A 121 -5.48 -7.73 8.88
CA ASN A 121 -6.36 -7.99 7.75
C ASN A 121 -7.53 -7.00 7.72
N ALA A 122 -8.19 -6.74 8.84
CA ALA A 122 -9.26 -5.76 8.94
C ALA A 122 -8.76 -4.36 8.56
N PHE A 123 -7.56 -3.98 9.01
CA PHE A 123 -6.93 -2.71 8.65
C PHE A 123 -6.73 -2.61 7.14
N MET A 124 -6.13 -3.63 6.51
CA MET A 124 -5.92 -3.65 5.05
C MET A 124 -7.23 -3.64 4.25
N GLN A 125 -8.27 -4.29 4.76
CA GLN A 125 -9.61 -4.31 4.16
C GLN A 125 -10.28 -2.94 4.16
N ASP A 126 -9.95 -2.08 5.12
CA ASP A 126 -10.45 -0.70 5.17
C ASP A 126 -9.50 0.31 4.52
N TRP A 127 -8.21 -0.02 4.39
CA TRP A 127 -7.19 0.90 3.89
C TRP A 127 -6.78 0.66 2.43
N VAL A 128 -6.09 -0.46 2.14
CA VAL A 128 -5.48 -0.70 0.81
C VAL A 128 -6.42 -1.41 -0.16
N ALA A 129 -7.28 -2.31 0.33
CA ALA A 129 -8.20 -3.07 -0.52
C ALA A 129 -9.19 -2.14 -1.26
N PRO A 130 -9.86 -1.17 -0.62
CA PRO A 130 -10.81 -0.30 -1.32
C PRO A 130 -10.12 0.54 -2.41
N HIS A 131 -8.88 0.97 -2.17
CA HIS A 131 -8.08 1.69 -3.17
C HIS A 131 -7.76 0.81 -4.39
N ALA A 132 -7.27 -0.41 -4.16
CA ALA A 132 -6.96 -1.36 -5.23
C ALA A 132 -8.21 -1.73 -6.04
N ARG A 133 -9.36 -1.89 -5.38
CA ARG A 133 -10.64 -2.14 -6.03
C ARG A 133 -11.12 -0.96 -6.89
N LEU A 134 -10.93 0.29 -6.45
CA LEU A 134 -11.22 1.48 -7.28
C LEU A 134 -10.37 1.49 -8.56
N LEU A 135 -9.08 1.21 -8.45
CA LEU A 135 -8.18 1.11 -9.59
C LEU A 135 -8.50 -0.08 -10.49
N ALA A 136 -8.90 -1.22 -9.93
CA ALA A 136 -9.36 -2.38 -10.70
C ALA A 136 -10.64 -2.06 -11.48
N HIS A 137 -11.62 -1.38 -10.86
CA HIS A 137 -12.83 -0.91 -11.54
C HIS A 137 -12.49 0.06 -12.68
N LEU A 138 -11.59 1.02 -12.44
CA LEU A 138 -11.12 1.95 -13.46
C LEU A 138 -10.42 1.23 -14.63
N ALA A 139 -9.76 0.09 -14.35
CA ALA A 139 -9.16 -0.78 -15.37
C ALA A 139 -10.17 -1.72 -16.06
N GLY A 140 -11.46 -1.68 -15.69
CA GLY A 140 -12.51 -2.56 -16.22
C GLY A 140 -12.56 -3.95 -15.58
N ALA A 141 -11.78 -4.20 -14.52
CA ALA A 141 -11.74 -5.47 -13.82
C ALA A 141 -12.76 -5.46 -12.65
N THR A 142 -14.03 -5.73 -12.93
CA THR A 142 -15.16 -5.58 -11.98
C THR A 142 -15.69 -6.90 -11.40
N LEU A 143 -15.26 -8.06 -11.93
CA LEU A 143 -15.75 -9.37 -11.47
C LEU A 143 -15.27 -9.67 -10.05
N ARG A 144 -16.07 -10.42 -9.27
CA ARG A 144 -15.72 -10.78 -7.88
C ARG A 144 -14.36 -11.48 -7.76
N SER A 145 -14.00 -12.35 -8.69
CA SER A 145 -12.69 -13.01 -8.72
C SER A 145 -11.54 -12.00 -8.94
N GLN A 146 -11.73 -11.05 -9.86
CA GLN A 146 -10.77 -9.98 -10.13
C GLN A 146 -10.59 -9.06 -8.92
N GLN A 147 -11.67 -8.73 -8.22
CA GLN A 147 -11.63 -7.95 -6.98
C GLN A 147 -10.82 -8.68 -5.90
N ARG A 148 -10.98 -10.00 -5.75
CA ARG A 148 -10.16 -10.80 -4.82
C ARG A 148 -8.67 -10.75 -5.19
N HIS A 149 -8.33 -10.90 -6.48
CA HIS A 149 -6.94 -10.77 -6.90
C HIS A 149 -6.37 -9.36 -6.63
N ALA A 150 -7.17 -8.31 -6.83
CA ALA A 150 -6.79 -6.93 -6.52
C ALA A 150 -6.54 -6.73 -5.02
N ASP A 151 -7.37 -7.33 -4.15
CA ASP A 151 -7.18 -7.29 -2.70
C ASP A 151 -5.87 -7.99 -2.28
N GLU A 152 -5.58 -9.17 -2.82
CA GLU A 152 -4.34 -9.91 -2.54
C GLU A 152 -3.09 -9.16 -3.01
N LEU A 153 -3.17 -8.48 -4.15
CA LEU A 153 -2.10 -7.58 -4.60
C LEU A 153 -1.93 -6.43 -3.62
N ALA A 154 -3.02 -5.76 -3.24
CA ALA A 154 -2.99 -4.65 -2.28
C ALA A 154 -2.33 -5.09 -0.97
N ARG A 155 -2.67 -6.29 -0.49
CA ARG A 155 -2.03 -6.94 0.67
C ARG A 155 -0.53 -7.12 0.46
N GLY A 156 -0.10 -7.68 -0.66
CA GLY A 156 1.34 -7.86 -0.97
C GLY A 156 2.12 -6.56 -1.03
N PHE A 157 1.56 -5.54 -1.69
CA PHE A 157 2.15 -4.21 -1.77
C PHE A 157 2.25 -3.55 -0.39
N PHE A 158 1.19 -3.64 0.42
CA PHE A 158 1.16 -3.09 1.77
C PHE A 158 2.16 -3.77 2.70
N LEU A 159 2.19 -5.10 2.75
CA LEU A 159 3.12 -5.83 3.61
C LEU A 159 4.59 -5.55 3.23
N THR A 160 4.88 -5.44 1.93
CA THR A 160 6.21 -5.03 1.47
C THR A 160 6.53 -3.61 1.93
N ARG A 161 5.57 -2.67 1.86
CA ARG A 161 5.75 -1.32 2.39
C ARG A 161 6.04 -1.34 3.89
N VAL A 162 5.28 -2.10 4.68
CA VAL A 162 5.49 -2.22 6.13
C VAL A 162 6.94 -2.59 6.45
N LEU A 163 7.53 -3.51 5.68
CA LEU A 163 8.95 -3.86 5.83
C LEU A 163 9.89 -2.70 5.45
N LEU A 164 9.63 -2.03 4.33
CA LEU A 164 10.44 -0.91 3.85
C LEU A 164 10.41 0.31 4.79
N THR A 165 9.27 0.56 5.43
CA THR A 165 9.05 1.72 6.29
C THR A 165 9.19 1.41 7.77
N LEU A 166 9.46 0.15 8.15
CA LEU A 166 9.50 -0.28 9.55
C LEU A 166 10.30 0.66 10.46
N PRO A 167 11.55 1.08 10.13
CA PRO A 167 12.29 1.99 11.00
C PRO A 167 11.59 3.35 11.18
N ALA A 168 11.08 3.94 10.10
CA ALA A 168 10.42 5.24 10.14
C ALA A 168 9.03 5.18 10.83
N ASP A 169 8.28 4.10 10.59
CA ASP A 169 6.99 3.84 11.23
C ASP A 169 7.21 3.71 12.75
N LEU A 170 8.26 3.02 13.21
CA LEU A 170 8.62 2.90 14.63
C LEU A 170 8.95 4.26 15.29
N GLN A 171 9.59 5.18 14.58
CA GLN A 171 9.89 6.54 15.10
C GLN A 171 8.64 7.41 15.26
N THR A 172 7.58 7.12 14.50
CA THR A 172 6.31 7.84 14.55
C THR A 172 5.23 7.07 15.31
N ASP A 173 5.66 6.11 16.11
CA ASP A 173 4.85 5.23 16.95
C ASP A 173 3.78 4.41 16.20
N ARG A 174 4.12 3.96 14.99
CA ARG A 174 3.27 3.09 14.17
C ARG A 174 3.87 1.69 14.05
N VAL A 175 3.10 0.67 14.39
CA VAL A 175 3.50 -0.73 14.29
C VAL A 175 2.39 -1.52 13.59
N PHE A 176 2.64 -1.87 12.33
CA PHE A 176 1.68 -2.65 11.51
C PHE A 176 1.93 -4.16 11.56
N ILE A 177 3.06 -4.59 12.12
CA ILE A 177 3.29 -6.02 12.40
C ILE A 177 2.46 -6.38 13.64
N PRO A 178 1.64 -7.45 13.61
CA PRO A 178 0.83 -7.85 14.75
C PRO A 178 1.64 -8.08 16.02
N LEU A 179 1.18 -7.61 17.18
CA LEU A 179 1.85 -7.79 18.47
C LEU A 179 1.95 -9.27 18.84
N ALA A 180 0.95 -10.08 18.51
CA ALA A 180 1.01 -11.53 18.66
C ALA A 180 2.16 -12.17 17.84
N ASP A 181 2.56 -11.60 16.70
CA ASP A 181 3.73 -12.09 15.96
C ASP A 181 5.04 -11.74 16.66
N LEU A 182 5.13 -10.55 17.28
CA LEU A 182 6.27 -10.14 18.09
C LEU A 182 6.44 -11.07 19.29
N GLU A 183 5.34 -11.34 20.00
CA GLU A 183 5.30 -12.27 21.14
C GLU A 183 5.74 -13.68 20.74
N GLN A 184 5.17 -14.23 19.67
CA GLN A 184 5.56 -15.56 19.14
C GLN A 184 7.03 -15.64 18.73
N ALA A 185 7.61 -14.52 18.29
CA ALA A 185 9.03 -14.44 17.95
C ALA A 185 9.92 -14.16 19.18
N GLY A 186 9.36 -13.82 20.35
CA GLY A 186 10.09 -13.39 21.53
C GLY A 186 10.84 -12.07 21.31
N VAL A 187 10.26 -11.16 20.52
CA VAL A 187 10.81 -9.84 20.17
C VAL A 187 10.01 -8.76 20.89
N SER A 188 10.68 -7.91 21.67
CA SER A 188 10.02 -6.73 22.25
C SER A 188 9.92 -5.60 21.23
N LEU A 189 8.93 -4.72 21.43
CA LEU A 189 8.80 -3.52 20.60
C LEU A 189 10.04 -2.63 20.70
N ASP A 190 10.63 -2.50 21.88
CA ASP A 190 11.84 -1.69 22.08
C ASP A 190 13.05 -2.27 21.34
N ALA A 191 13.18 -3.59 21.26
CA ALA A 191 14.22 -4.22 20.44
C ALA A 191 14.09 -3.87 18.94
N LEU A 192 12.85 -3.76 18.42
CA LEU A 192 12.61 -3.29 17.06
C LEU A 192 12.94 -1.81 16.89
N ARG A 193 12.57 -0.96 17.87
CA ARG A 193 12.86 0.49 17.85
C ARG A 193 14.36 0.77 17.87
N GLU A 194 15.10 0.02 18.66
CA GLU A 194 16.57 0.09 18.73
C GLU A 194 17.27 -0.48 17.48
N GLY A 195 16.53 -1.16 16.59
CA GLY A 195 17.09 -1.77 15.39
C GLY A 195 18.06 -2.92 15.67
N ARG A 196 17.89 -3.61 16.82
CA ARG A 196 18.71 -4.78 17.19
C ARG A 196 18.35 -5.98 16.33
N LEU A 197 19.04 -6.15 15.20
CA LEU A 197 18.85 -7.28 14.30
C LEU A 197 19.50 -8.57 14.82
N ASP A 198 18.82 -9.25 15.75
CA ASP A 198 19.14 -10.61 16.17
C ASP A 198 18.37 -11.66 15.35
N GLU A 199 18.56 -12.94 15.65
CA GLU A 199 17.92 -14.04 14.91
C GLU A 199 16.39 -14.08 15.10
N ARG A 200 15.89 -13.60 16.24
CA ARG A 200 14.45 -13.53 16.51
C ARG A 200 13.79 -12.45 15.64
N VAL A 201 14.43 -11.29 15.52
CA VAL A 201 13.99 -10.22 14.61
C VAL A 201 14.06 -10.68 13.17
N ARG A 202 15.12 -11.38 12.74
CA ARG A 202 15.19 -11.95 11.38
C ARG A 202 14.04 -12.93 11.12
N LYS A 203 13.75 -13.83 12.06
CA LYS A 203 12.63 -14.77 11.95
C LYS A 203 11.29 -14.06 11.85
N LEU A 204 11.08 -12.98 12.63
CA LEU A 204 9.88 -12.15 12.55
C LEU A 204 9.72 -11.53 11.16
N LEU A 205 10.78 -10.89 10.63
CA LEU A 205 10.74 -10.24 9.31
C LEU A 205 10.61 -11.26 8.17
N TRP A 206 11.25 -12.42 8.28
CA TRP A 206 11.07 -13.53 7.34
C TRP A 206 9.60 -13.95 7.24
N LYS A 207 8.90 -14.11 8.38
CA LYS A 207 7.45 -14.43 8.40
C LYS A 207 6.64 -13.40 7.60
N GLN A 208 6.97 -12.11 7.73
CA GLN A 208 6.28 -11.05 6.98
C GLN A 208 6.62 -11.06 5.48
N VAL A 209 7.88 -11.34 5.12
CA VAL A 209 8.29 -11.54 3.72
C VAL A 209 7.52 -12.70 3.07
N ILE A 210 7.36 -13.82 3.77
CA ILE A 210 6.59 -14.97 3.29
C ILE A 210 5.12 -14.58 3.05
N ARG A 211 4.49 -13.86 3.99
CA ARG A 211 3.11 -13.37 3.82
C ARG A 211 2.97 -12.45 2.60
N ALA A 212 3.94 -11.57 2.36
CA ALA A 212 3.92 -10.66 1.22
C ALA A 212 4.08 -11.42 -0.12
N ARG A 213 4.95 -12.44 -0.16
CA ARG A 213 5.11 -13.31 -1.34
C ARG A 213 3.87 -14.11 -1.67
N ASP A 214 3.26 -14.70 -0.65
CA ASP A 214 2.01 -15.43 -0.79
C ASP A 214 0.91 -14.52 -1.37
N ALA A 215 0.77 -13.30 -0.84
CA ALA A 215 -0.15 -12.30 -1.37
C ALA A 215 0.11 -11.97 -2.85
N PHE A 216 1.37 -11.74 -3.21
CA PHE A 216 1.75 -11.52 -4.60
C PHE A 216 1.49 -12.72 -5.52
N ALA A 217 1.61 -13.94 -5.01
CA ALA A 217 1.30 -15.16 -5.76
C ALA A 217 -0.21 -15.29 -6.00
N GLN A 218 -1.03 -15.10 -4.97
CA GLN A 218 -2.49 -15.17 -5.05
C GLN A 218 -3.08 -14.04 -5.88
N GLY A 219 -2.47 -12.87 -5.85
CA GLY A 219 -2.89 -11.70 -6.61
C GLY A 219 -2.43 -11.67 -8.08
N ARG A 220 -1.41 -12.47 -8.43
CA ARG A 220 -0.84 -12.54 -9.79
C ARG A 220 -1.87 -12.68 -10.92
N PRO A 221 -2.94 -13.50 -10.82
CA PRO A 221 -3.85 -13.73 -11.95
C PRO A 221 -4.50 -12.46 -12.51
N LEU A 222 -4.63 -11.38 -11.71
CA LEU A 222 -5.18 -10.10 -12.16
C LEU A 222 -4.49 -9.58 -13.43
N VAL A 223 -3.19 -9.86 -13.62
CA VAL A 223 -2.46 -9.42 -14.82
C VAL A 223 -3.12 -9.88 -16.13
N HIS A 224 -3.80 -11.03 -16.13
CA HIS A 224 -4.46 -11.58 -17.30
C HIS A 224 -5.82 -10.92 -17.55
N ASP A 225 -6.47 -10.48 -16.47
CA ASP A 225 -7.76 -9.79 -16.47
C ASP A 225 -7.67 -8.33 -16.91
N LEU A 226 -6.49 -7.72 -16.80
CA LEU A 226 -6.29 -6.32 -17.18
C LEU A 226 -6.22 -6.11 -18.71
N PRO A 227 -6.67 -4.94 -19.20
CA PRO A 227 -6.43 -4.51 -20.57
C PRO A 227 -4.95 -4.58 -20.94
N ARG A 228 -4.63 -4.98 -22.19
CA ARG A 228 -3.25 -5.21 -22.66
C ARG A 228 -2.27 -4.08 -22.32
N ARG A 229 -2.72 -2.83 -22.40
CA ARG A 229 -1.91 -1.63 -22.10
C ARG A 229 -1.50 -1.52 -20.63
N LEU A 230 -2.33 -2.01 -19.70
CA LEU A 230 -2.07 -1.96 -18.26
C LEU A 230 -1.26 -3.16 -17.75
N ARG A 231 -1.22 -4.28 -18.51
CA ARG A 231 -0.48 -5.48 -18.12
C ARG A 231 1.01 -5.24 -17.89
N GLY A 232 1.65 -4.46 -18.77
CA GLY A 232 3.08 -4.16 -18.67
C GLY A 232 3.44 -3.36 -17.41
N PRO A 233 2.87 -2.15 -17.21
CA PRO A 233 3.04 -1.37 -15.99
C PRO A 233 2.73 -2.17 -14.72
N PHE A 234 1.64 -2.94 -14.72
CA PHE A 234 1.27 -3.82 -13.63
C PHE A 234 2.34 -4.87 -13.33
N LYS A 235 2.82 -5.61 -14.34
CA LYS A 235 3.90 -6.59 -14.18
C LYS A 235 5.16 -5.97 -13.61
N ARG A 236 5.53 -4.75 -14.03
CA ARG A 236 6.71 -4.05 -13.48
C ARG A 236 6.57 -3.79 -11.98
N ALA A 237 5.40 -3.34 -11.53
CA ALA A 237 5.16 -3.10 -10.11
C ALA A 237 5.21 -4.41 -9.31
N TRP A 238 4.55 -5.47 -9.82
CA TRP A 238 4.52 -6.79 -9.19
C TRP A 238 5.91 -7.44 -9.11
N ILE A 239 6.64 -7.51 -10.22
CA ILE A 239 8.01 -8.05 -10.26
C ILE A 239 8.93 -7.19 -9.38
N GLY A 240 8.78 -5.86 -9.42
CA GLY A 240 9.52 -4.96 -8.54
C GLY A 240 9.27 -5.25 -7.06
N GLY A 241 8.05 -5.63 -6.67
CA GLY A 241 7.73 -6.00 -5.29
C GLY A 241 8.43 -7.27 -4.87
N LEU A 242 8.43 -8.28 -5.75
CA LEU A 242 9.16 -9.52 -5.52
C LEU A 242 10.68 -9.30 -5.42
N GLU A 243 11.24 -8.39 -6.24
CA GLU A 243 12.66 -8.03 -6.19
C GLU A 243 13.00 -7.26 -4.92
N VAL A 244 12.13 -6.37 -4.44
CA VAL A 244 12.31 -5.70 -3.14
C VAL A 244 12.36 -6.73 -2.01
N LEU A 245 11.43 -7.70 -2.00
CA LEU A 245 11.43 -8.77 -1.01
C LEU A 245 12.71 -9.62 -1.10
N HIS A 246 13.21 -9.88 -2.31
CA HIS A 246 14.50 -10.56 -2.52
C HIS A 246 15.69 -9.74 -2.00
N GLU A 247 15.68 -8.42 -2.19
CA GLU A 247 16.73 -7.52 -1.70
C GLU A 247 16.74 -7.45 -0.16
N ILE A 248 15.57 -7.45 0.48
CA ILE A 248 15.45 -7.56 1.95
C ILE A 248 16.13 -8.84 2.44
N GLU A 249 15.85 -9.98 1.81
CA GLU A 249 16.50 -11.25 2.17
C GLU A 249 18.00 -11.24 1.91
N ARG A 250 18.45 -10.67 0.77
CA ARG A 250 19.88 -10.53 0.43
C ARG A 250 20.64 -9.74 1.49
N ARG A 251 19.98 -8.73 2.07
CA ARG A 251 20.48 -7.94 3.20
C ARG A 251 20.26 -8.60 4.57
N ARG A 252 19.87 -9.88 4.59
CA ARG A 252 19.59 -10.64 5.82
C ARG A 252 18.57 -9.92 6.73
N TYR A 253 17.57 -9.31 6.10
CA TYR A 253 16.47 -8.56 6.74
C TYR A 253 16.90 -7.26 7.44
N ASP A 254 18.11 -6.77 7.20
CA ASP A 254 18.51 -5.44 7.65
C ASP A 254 17.80 -4.35 6.84
N VAL A 255 16.77 -3.77 7.46
CA VAL A 255 16.03 -2.61 6.97
C VAL A 255 16.43 -1.31 7.69
N TRP A 256 17.30 -1.38 8.71
CA TRP A 256 17.66 -0.23 9.54
C TRP A 256 18.93 0.48 9.08
N SER A 257 20.00 -0.24 8.70
CA SER A 257 21.29 0.40 8.41
C SER A 257 21.27 1.30 7.17
N ALA A 258 20.37 1.02 6.23
CA ALA A 258 20.15 1.85 5.05
C ALA A 258 18.79 1.50 4.42
N PRO A 259 18.12 2.43 3.74
CA PRO A 259 16.93 2.13 2.96
C PRO A 259 17.19 0.99 1.96
N ILE A 260 16.25 0.07 1.82
CA ILE A 260 16.26 -0.93 0.75
C ILE A 260 16.06 -0.20 -0.58
N THR A 261 16.97 -0.36 -1.53
CA THR A 261 16.85 0.26 -2.86
C THR A 261 17.17 -0.74 -3.96
N LEU A 262 16.51 -0.60 -5.11
CA LEU A 262 16.82 -1.38 -6.31
C LEU A 262 17.85 -0.66 -7.17
N SER A 263 18.94 -1.36 -7.51
CA SER A 263 19.96 -0.86 -8.43
C SER A 263 19.38 -0.57 -9.82
N LEU A 264 20.06 0.26 -10.60
CA LEU A 264 19.66 0.56 -11.98
C LEU A 264 19.61 -0.71 -12.84
N PHE A 265 20.51 -1.67 -12.57
CA PHE A 265 20.52 -2.97 -13.22
C PHE A 265 19.28 -3.79 -12.88
N GLN A 266 18.92 -3.90 -11.60
CA GLN A 266 17.67 -4.58 -11.17
C GLN A 266 16.44 -3.93 -11.80
N GLN A 267 16.38 -2.59 -11.85
CA GLN A 267 15.29 -1.87 -12.51
C GLN A 267 15.21 -2.17 -14.02
N ALA A 268 16.35 -2.23 -14.71
CA ALA A 268 16.40 -2.61 -16.13
C ALA A 268 15.94 -4.07 -16.33
N GLN A 269 16.38 -4.99 -15.47
CA GLN A 269 15.95 -6.39 -15.47
C GLN A 269 14.44 -6.52 -15.27
N ILE A 270 13.86 -5.79 -14.30
CA ILE A 270 12.41 -5.76 -14.06
C ILE A 270 11.65 -5.30 -15.30
N ARG A 271 12.13 -4.23 -15.95
CA ARG A 271 11.52 -3.72 -17.20
C ARG A 271 11.57 -4.77 -18.31
N LEU A 272 12.71 -5.43 -18.49
CA LEU A 272 12.87 -6.48 -19.51
C LEU A 272 11.97 -7.69 -19.24
N GLN A 273 11.91 -8.17 -17.99
CA GLN A 273 11.06 -9.30 -17.59
C GLN A 273 9.57 -8.99 -17.76
N ALA A 274 9.14 -7.77 -17.46
CA ALA A 274 7.76 -7.34 -17.67
C ALA A 274 7.35 -7.35 -19.15
N LEU A 275 8.29 -7.03 -20.05
CA LEU A 275 8.11 -7.04 -21.50
C LEU A 275 8.13 -8.47 -22.08
N ALA A 276 9.04 -9.33 -21.61
CA ALA A 276 9.32 -10.64 -22.19
C ALA A 276 8.22 -11.71 -21.97
N GLY A 277 7.16 -11.41 -21.22
CA GLY A 277 5.98 -12.29 -21.07
C GLY A 277 6.21 -13.61 -20.32
N ARG A 278 7.46 -14.06 -20.14
CA ARG A 278 7.87 -15.25 -19.39
C ARG A 278 8.58 -14.82 -18.11
N THR A 279 7.87 -14.91 -16.99
CA THR A 279 8.47 -14.88 -15.65
C THR A 279 9.31 -16.15 -15.47
N THR A 280 10.57 -16.12 -15.86
CA THR A 280 11.55 -17.13 -15.45
C THR A 280 12.19 -16.64 -14.16
N PHE A 281 11.55 -16.96 -13.03
CA PHE A 281 12.24 -16.91 -11.76
C PHE A 281 13.23 -18.07 -11.76
N LYS A 282 14.52 -17.80 -12.02
CA LYS A 282 15.58 -18.74 -11.64
C LYS A 282 15.72 -18.61 -10.13
N ALA A 283 15.21 -19.58 -9.39
CA ALA A 283 15.70 -19.84 -8.04
C ALA A 283 17.19 -20.15 -8.16
N ARG A 284 18.06 -19.15 -7.92
CA ARG A 284 19.46 -19.43 -7.64
C ARG A 284 19.49 -20.02 -6.24
N ARG A 285 19.88 -21.31 -6.19
CA ARG A 285 20.11 -22.08 -4.97
C ARG A 285 21.09 -21.37 -4.05
#